data_AF-A0A9D7R906-F1
#
_entry.id   AF-A0A9D7R906-F1
#
_cell.length_a   1.000
_cell.length_b   1.000
_cell.length_c   1.000
_cell.angle_alpha   90.00
_cell.angle_beta   90.00
_cell.angle_gamma   90.00
#
_symmetry.space_group_name_H-M   'P 1'
#
loop_
_entity.id
_entity.type
_entity.pdbx_description
1 polymer ?
#
loop_
_entity_poly.entity_id
_entity_poly.type
_entity_poly.pdbx_seq_one_letter_code
_entity_poly.pdbx_strand_id
1 'polypeptide(L)'
;MAEALHQAWLYRLALGTRASLDLRPGAEFVRTLPARMNCQLGSIVGATGTPWGRSRIIPGDDDGRVALRETEIEGETARLVLPLGHTALCTDDRVIAGVLRFLKSGRFVN
;
A
#
# COMPACT_ATOMS: atom_id res chain seq x y z
N MET A 1 9.26 1.05 4.86
CA MET A 1 9.65 0.46 6.17
C MET A 1 10.54 -0.78 6.03
N ALA A 2 10.09 -1.83 5.33
CA ALA A 2 10.84 -3.10 5.20
C ALA A 2 12.24 -2.90 4.61
N GLU A 3 12.38 -2.04 3.60
CA GLU A 3 13.67 -1.71 2.99
C GLU A 3 14.67 -1.09 3.98
N ALA A 4 14.22 -0.23 4.90
CA ALA A 4 15.08 0.41 5.88
C ALA A 4 15.54 -0.52 7.02
N LEU A 5 14.80 -1.60 7.31
CA LEU A 5 15.02 -2.44 8.49
C LEU A 5 15.41 -3.89 8.19
N HIS A 6 15.24 -4.37 6.95
CA HIS A 6 15.44 -5.78 6.61
C HIS A 6 16.88 -6.30 6.80
N GLN A 7 17.88 -5.41 6.82
CA GLN A 7 19.27 -5.77 7.08
C GLN A 7 19.56 -6.00 8.57
N ALA A 8 18.68 -5.54 9.47
CA ALA A 8 18.83 -5.78 10.89
C ALA A 8 18.48 -7.23 11.22
N TRP A 9 19.39 -7.91 11.92
CA TRP A 9 19.20 -9.30 12.36
C TRP A 9 17.90 -9.50 13.16
N LEU A 10 17.48 -8.50 13.94
CA LEU A 10 16.23 -8.49 14.71
C LEU A 10 14.98 -8.52 13.82
N TYR A 11 14.99 -7.85 12.66
CA TYR A 11 13.86 -7.86 11.72
C TYR A 11 13.60 -9.28 11.20
N ARG A 12 14.68 -9.99 10.84
CA ARG A 12 14.63 -11.36 10.32
C ARG A 12 14.21 -12.37 11.38
N LEU A 13 14.56 -12.13 12.65
CA LEU A 13 14.11 -12.95 13.78
C LEU A 13 12.60 -12.80 14.02
N ALA A 14 12.09 -11.57 13.99
CA ALA A 14 10.70 -11.28 14.35
C ALA A 14 9.68 -11.57 13.22
N LEU A 15 10.03 -11.27 11.97
CA LEU A 15 9.11 -11.33 10.82
C LEU A 15 9.47 -12.46 9.83
N GLY A 16 10.48 -13.27 10.15
CA GLY A 16 10.97 -14.34 9.28
C GLY A 16 11.86 -13.85 8.13
N THR A 17 12.31 -14.80 7.30
CA THR A 17 13.35 -14.58 6.28
C THR A 17 12.87 -14.71 4.84
N ARG A 18 11.61 -15.07 4.61
CA ARG A 18 11.04 -15.35 3.28
C ARG A 18 9.90 -14.38 2.95
N ALA A 19 8.68 -14.68 3.40
CA ALA A 19 7.48 -13.91 3.07
C ALA A 19 7.57 -12.41 3.38
N SER A 20 8.25 -12.03 4.47
CA SER A 20 8.44 -10.62 4.87
C SER A 20 9.33 -9.80 3.93
N LEU A 21 10.03 -10.47 3.01
CA LEU A 21 10.95 -9.87 2.03
C LEU A 21 10.47 -10.01 0.58
N ASP A 22 9.44 -10.81 0.31
CA ASP A 22 9.01 -11.11 -1.06
C ASP A 22 8.29 -9.93 -1.74
N LEU A 23 7.76 -8.99 -0.96
CA LEU A 23 7.08 -7.79 -1.45
C LEU A 23 7.93 -6.52 -1.38
N ARG A 24 9.25 -6.65 -1.14
CA ARG A 24 10.15 -5.48 -1.16
C ARG A 24 10.51 -5.10 -2.60
N PRO A 25 10.84 -3.82 -2.85
CA PRO A 25 11.40 -3.40 -4.12
C PRO A 25 12.55 -4.31 -4.56
N GLY A 26 12.50 -4.80 -5.80
CA GLY A 26 13.55 -5.64 -6.38
C GLY A 26 13.54 -7.12 -5.97
N ALA A 27 12.60 -7.57 -5.13
CA ALA A 27 12.41 -8.99 -4.83
C ALA A 27 12.16 -9.81 -6.09
N GLU A 28 12.60 -11.07 -6.09
CA GLU A 28 12.39 -12.00 -7.20
C GLU A 28 10.90 -12.16 -7.52
N PHE A 29 10.06 -12.32 -6.49
CA PHE A 29 8.61 -12.42 -6.65
C PHE A 29 8.01 -11.20 -7.38
N VAL A 30 8.39 -9.97 -7.01
CA VAL A 30 7.90 -8.75 -7.66
C VAL A 30 8.24 -8.74 -9.16
N ARG A 31 9.40 -9.29 -9.54
CA ARG A 31 9.82 -9.39 -10.95
C ARG A 31 8.98 -10.38 -11.76
N THR A 32 8.24 -11.27 -11.11
CA THR A 32 7.31 -12.20 -11.78
C THR A 32 5.93 -11.59 -12.06
N LEU A 33 5.63 -10.44 -11.45
CA LEU A 33 4.34 -9.77 -11.64
C LEU A 33 4.27 -9.12 -13.03
N PRO A 34 3.09 -9.09 -13.66
CA PRO A 34 2.93 -8.43 -14.95
C PRO A 34 3.22 -6.93 -14.81
N ALA A 35 3.93 -6.37 -15.79
CA ALA A 35 4.27 -4.94 -15.82
C ALA A 35 3.02 -4.05 -15.97
N ARG A 36 1.93 -4.60 -16.54
CA ARG A 36 0.65 -3.91 -16.71
C ARG A 36 -0.50 -4.86 -16.41
N MET A 37 -1.54 -4.31 -15.79
CA MET A 37 -2.77 -5.04 -15.49
C MET A 37 -3.78 -4.82 -16.62
N ASN A 38 -4.29 -5.90 -17.21
CA ASN A 38 -5.32 -5.86 -18.26
C ASN A 38 -6.73 -5.88 -17.67
N CYS A 39 -6.96 -5.08 -16.64
CA CYS A 39 -8.25 -4.97 -15.97
C CYS A 39 -8.46 -3.55 -15.45
N GLN A 40 -9.70 -3.23 -15.09
CA GLN A 40 -9.97 -1.97 -14.40
C GLN A 40 -9.31 -1.98 -13.02
N LEU A 41 -8.50 -0.97 -12.74
CA LEU A 41 -7.71 -0.88 -11.53
C LEU A 41 -8.12 0.33 -10.70
N GLY A 42 -8.23 0.13 -9.39
CA GLY A 42 -8.45 1.21 -8.45
C GLY A 42 -7.76 0.93 -7.13
N SER A 43 -7.23 1.97 -6.48
CA SER A 43 -6.52 1.84 -5.21
C SER A 43 -7.20 2.61 -4.07
N ILE A 44 -7.25 1.99 -2.89
CA ILE A 44 -7.64 2.65 -1.64
C ILE A 44 -6.39 2.71 -0.76
N VAL A 45 -5.97 3.92 -0.40
CA VAL A 45 -4.67 4.16 0.23
C VAL A 45 -4.84 4.93 1.54
N GLY A 46 -4.09 4.53 2.55
CA GLY A 46 -3.97 5.26 3.80
C GLY A 46 -2.92 6.36 3.68
N ALA A 47 -3.24 7.57 4.13
CA ALA A 47 -2.28 8.67 4.24
C ALA A 47 -2.81 9.71 5.23
N THR A 48 -1.96 10.57 5.77
CA THR A 48 -2.39 11.60 6.72
C THR A 48 -2.88 12.89 6.08
N GLY A 49 -2.55 13.11 4.80
CA GLY A 49 -2.70 14.40 4.14
C GLY A 49 -1.66 15.43 4.58
N THR A 50 -0.58 15.00 5.24
CA THR A 50 0.48 15.89 5.74
C THR A 50 1.86 15.51 5.19
N PRO A 51 2.82 16.44 5.10
CA PRO A 51 4.17 16.14 4.61
C PRO A 51 4.96 15.13 5.45
N TRP A 52 4.52 14.85 6.68
CA TRP A 52 5.24 14.01 7.65
C TRP A 52 4.70 12.59 7.76
N GLY A 53 3.49 12.34 7.26
CA GLY A 53 2.87 11.02 7.35
C GLY A 53 2.71 10.49 8.78
N ARG A 54 2.70 9.16 8.94
CA ARG A 54 2.61 8.46 10.23
C ARG A 54 3.98 7.92 10.67
N SER A 55 4.89 7.64 9.73
CA SER A 55 6.19 7.03 10.00
C SER A 55 7.29 8.08 9.99
N ARG A 56 8.13 8.08 11.04
CA ARG A 56 9.33 8.94 11.08
C ARG A 56 10.46 8.52 10.14
N ILE A 57 10.34 7.34 9.52
CA ILE A 57 11.41 6.74 8.69
C ILE A 57 11.02 6.78 7.21
N ILE A 58 9.73 6.85 6.89
CA ILE A 58 9.25 6.91 5.50
C ILE A 58 9.19 8.39 5.11
N PRO A 59 9.91 8.83 4.07
CA PRO A 59 9.81 10.21 3.63
C PRO A 59 8.42 10.53 3.06
N GLY A 60 7.86 11.68 3.44
CA GLY A 60 6.58 12.17 2.93
C GLY A 60 5.36 11.61 3.65
N ASP A 61 4.21 11.71 3.01
CA ASP A 61 2.95 11.17 3.55
C ASP A 61 2.90 9.64 3.44
N ASP A 62 2.35 8.96 4.45
CA ASP A 62 2.37 7.50 4.56
C ASP A 62 1.30 6.96 5.54
N ASP A 63 1.04 5.66 5.46
CA ASP A 63 0.10 4.95 6.34
C ASP A 63 0.74 4.30 7.58
N GLY A 64 2.03 4.54 7.81
CA GLY A 64 2.86 3.93 8.85
C GLY A 64 3.73 2.78 8.33
N ARG A 65 3.56 2.33 7.08
CA ARG A 65 4.30 1.22 6.47
C ARG A 65 4.73 1.47 5.02
N VAL A 66 3.88 2.10 4.23
CA VAL A 66 4.04 2.36 2.79
C VAL A 66 3.81 3.84 2.51
N ALA A 67 4.68 4.46 1.71
CA ALA A 67 4.53 5.88 1.36
C ALA A 67 3.40 6.08 0.35
N LEU A 68 2.70 7.22 0.42
CA LEU A 68 1.60 7.53 -0.51
C LEU A 68 2.04 7.44 -1.98
N ARG A 69 3.21 7.97 -2.32
CA ARG A 69 3.78 7.90 -3.68
C ARG A 69 4.05 6.47 -4.16
N GLU A 70 4.36 5.55 -3.25
CA GLU A 70 4.74 4.16 -3.58
C GLU A 70 3.51 3.31 -3.95
N THR A 71 2.32 3.85 -3.70
CA THR A 71 1.04 3.20 -4.02
C THR A 71 0.44 3.68 -5.34
N GLU A 72 1.15 4.53 -6.09
CA GLU A 72 0.75 4.94 -7.43
C GLU A 72 0.93 3.76 -8.39
N ILE A 73 -0.12 3.48 -9.19
CA ILE A 73 -0.12 2.38 -10.15
C ILE A 73 -0.41 2.96 -11.53
N GLU A 74 0.46 2.66 -12.50
CA GLU A 74 0.25 3.09 -13.88
C GLU A 74 -1.06 2.49 -14.43
N GLY A 75 -1.91 3.36 -15.00
CA GLY A 75 -3.21 2.94 -15.54
C GLY A 75 -4.33 2.80 -14.50
N GLU A 76 -4.12 3.24 -13.26
CA GLU A 76 -5.18 3.37 -12.25
C GLU A 76 -6.34 4.25 -12.74
N THR A 77 -7.57 3.73 -12.64
CA THR A 77 -8.79 4.41 -13.10
C THR A 77 -9.55 5.13 -11.99
N ALA A 78 -9.30 4.76 -10.73
CA ALA A 78 -9.93 5.39 -9.57
C ALA A 78 -8.99 5.29 -8.36
N ARG A 79 -8.90 6.38 -7.59
CA ARG A 79 -8.08 6.47 -6.39
C ARG A 79 -8.89 7.02 -5.22
N LEU A 80 -8.77 6.40 -4.05
CA LEU A 80 -9.37 6.90 -2.81
C LEU A 80 -8.32 6.96 -1.71
N VAL A 81 -8.02 8.16 -1.22
CA VAL A 81 -7.09 8.37 -0.10
C VAL A 81 -7.89 8.62 1.17
N LEU A 82 -7.60 7.88 2.23
CA LEU A 82 -8.28 7.99 3.53
C LEU A 82 -7.28 8.28 4.65
N PRO A 83 -7.68 9.01 5.72
CA PRO A 83 -6.85 9.34 6.88
C PRO A 83 -6.57 8.13 7.80
N LEU A 84 -6.11 7.02 7.24
CA LEU A 84 -5.99 5.72 7.88
C LEU A 84 -4.53 5.25 7.96
N GLY A 85 -4.26 4.44 9.00
CA GLY A 85 -3.01 3.71 9.10
C GLY A 85 -3.11 2.35 8.41
N HIS A 86 -1.96 1.72 8.18
CA HIS A 86 -1.83 0.50 7.39
C HIS A 86 -2.80 -0.62 7.81
N THR A 87 -2.86 -0.92 9.11
CA THR A 87 -3.73 -1.98 9.64
C THR A 87 -5.20 -1.58 9.67
N ALA A 88 -5.50 -0.28 9.76
CA ALA A 88 -6.88 0.21 9.78
C ALA A 88 -7.55 0.08 8.40
N LEU A 89 -6.77 0.10 7.31
CA LEU A 89 -7.31 -0.12 5.96
C LEU A 89 -8.06 -1.45 5.83
N CYS A 90 -7.62 -2.49 6.55
CA CYS A 90 -8.22 -3.83 6.45
C CYS A 90 -9.62 -3.93 7.08
N THR A 91 -10.04 -2.97 7.90
CA THR A 91 -11.27 -3.08 8.72
C THR A 91 -12.15 -1.84 8.70
N ASP A 92 -11.72 -0.72 8.10
CA ASP A 92 -12.52 0.51 8.07
C ASP A 92 -13.72 0.40 7.13
N ASP A 93 -14.91 0.73 7.64
CA ASP A 93 -16.17 0.65 6.89
C ASP A 93 -16.17 1.47 5.60
N ARG A 94 -15.42 2.59 5.54
CA ARG A 94 -15.32 3.41 4.34
C ARG A 94 -14.51 2.71 3.26
N VAL A 95 -13.49 1.94 3.65
CA VAL A 95 -12.71 1.10 2.74
C VAL A 95 -13.61 0.00 2.18
N ILE A 96 -14.31 -0.73 3.05
CA ILE A 96 -15.23 -1.80 2.65
C ILE A 96 -16.29 -1.25 1.67
N ALA A 97 -16.92 -0.13 2.02
CA ALA A 97 -17.92 0.50 1.18
C ALA A 97 -17.32 1.01 -0.15
N GLY A 98 -16.08 1.49 -0.15
CA GLY A 98 -15.34 1.89 -1.35
C GLY A 98 -15.08 0.71 -2.28
N VAL A 99 -14.60 -0.42 -1.75
CA VAL A 99 -14.40 -1.66 -2.51
C VAL A 99 -15.72 -2.12 -3.15
N LEU A 100 -16.80 -2.19 -2.36
CA LEU A 100 -18.11 -2.60 -2.87
C LEU A 100 -18.64 -1.68 -3.98
N ARG A 101 -18.38 -0.37 -3.90
CA ARG A 101 -18.75 0.58 -4.97
C ARG A 101 -17.89 0.39 -6.20
N PHE A 102 -16.57 0.29 -6.05
CA PHE A 102 -15.67 0.09 -7.17
C PHE A 102 -15.97 -1.20 -7.93
N LEU A 103 -16.27 -2.30 -7.24
CA LEU A 103 -16.66 -3.55 -7.88
C LEU A 103 -17.98 -3.45 -8.66
N LYS A 104 -18.89 -2.54 -8.27
CA LYS A 104 -20.19 -2.36 -8.94
C LYS A 104 -20.12 -1.40 -10.13
N SER A 105 -19.36 -0.32 -10.02
CA SER A 105 -19.41 0.79 -10.99
C SER A 105 -18.04 1.24 -11.51
N GLY A 106 -16.96 0.65 -11.00
CA GLY A 106 -15.61 1.07 -11.32
C GLY A 106 -15.18 2.40 -10.69
N ARG A 107 -15.96 2.92 -9.73
CA ARG A 107 -15.70 4.21 -9.07
C ARG A 107 -15.86 4.10 -7.56
N PHE A 108 -15.04 4.85 -6.80
CA PHE A 108 -15.16 4.92 -5.33
C PHE A 108 -16.25 5.89 -4.84
N VAL A 109 -16.59 6.87 -5.68
CA VAL A 109 -17.63 7.88 -5.47
C VAL A 109 -18.53 7.92 -6.70
N ASN A 110 -19.78 8.35 -6.52
CA ASN A 110 -20.75 8.44 -7.62
C ASN A 110 -20.45 9.60 -8.55
#